data_AF-A0A9D7H8L2-F1
#
_entry.id   AF-A0A9D7H8L2-F1
#
_cell.length_a   1.000
_cell.length_b   1.000
_cell.length_c   1.000
_cell.angle_alpha   90.00
_cell.angle_beta   90.00
_cell.angle_gamma   90.00
#
_symmetry.space_group_name_H-M   'P 1'
#
loop_
_entity.id
_entity.type
_entity.pdbx_description
1 polymer ?
#
loop_
_entity_poly.entity_id
_entity_poly.type
_entity_poly.pdbx_seq_one_letter_code
_entity_poly.pdbx_strand_id
1 'polypeptide(L)'
;MGPPYRPDAPRPDPELARLAAQGERRRVQAAVEADRGRNRAGDRNLRVAIGGFRGSTLKRVLLGVVIAAAVTGVAAVVMTEKGPSRGGVVAMAFGATMCTFMLWVFVPPFASRATVSAEERWVGSQPFRLVGYLEVLALTPLFQRSLTFRLQWQPGGRPPDYSLIHGAIGAIDPGARVRSCDETGATIVSGPVSGHTGISSNRVPVYRNHRLPAHVHAVVEKFLVPLHRSHPITEVSVEG
;
A
#
# COMPACT_ATOMS: atom_id res chain seq x y z
N MET A 1 16.79 55.39 45.86
CA MET A 1 15.92 55.19 44.66
C MET A 1 15.72 53.70 44.49
N GLY A 2 14.58 53.16 44.96
CA GLY A 2 14.23 51.75 44.77
C GLY A 2 13.62 51.52 43.38
N PRO A 3 13.80 50.35 42.75
CA PRO A 3 13.33 50.11 41.39
C PRO A 3 11.80 50.18 41.30
N PRO A 4 11.25 50.75 40.21
CA PRO A 4 9.82 50.98 40.04
C PRO A 4 9.09 49.66 39.74
N TYR A 5 7.96 49.47 40.44
CA TYR A 5 6.84 48.59 40.12
C TYR A 5 7.19 47.21 39.52
N ARG A 6 7.42 46.22 40.39
CA ARG A 6 7.33 44.80 40.01
C ARG A 6 5.88 44.37 40.25
N PRO A 7 5.08 44.06 39.22
CA PRO A 7 3.72 43.57 39.42
C PRO A 7 3.77 42.28 40.26
N ASP A 8 2.92 42.18 41.27
CA ASP A 8 2.77 40.94 42.04
C ASP A 8 2.42 39.78 41.09
N ALA A 9 2.99 38.61 41.34
CA ALA A 9 2.70 37.43 40.53
C ALA A 9 1.19 37.15 40.58
N PRO A 10 0.52 36.99 39.42
CA PRO A 10 -0.91 36.75 39.39
C PRO A 10 -1.24 35.50 40.22
N ARG A 11 -2.24 35.61 41.12
CA ARG A 11 -2.68 34.49 41.94
C ARG A 11 -3.15 33.35 41.02
N PRO A 12 -2.70 32.10 41.24
CA PRO A 12 -3.10 30.97 40.41
C PRO A 12 -4.60 30.74 40.55
N ASP A 13 -5.33 30.90 39.45
CA ASP A 13 -6.76 30.64 39.37
C ASP A 13 -7.01 29.12 39.28
N PRO A 14 -7.66 28.50 40.29
CA PRO A 14 -7.92 27.07 40.31
C PRO A 14 -8.87 26.62 39.20
N GLU A 15 -9.71 27.51 38.66
CA GLU A 15 -10.61 27.20 37.56
C GLU A 15 -9.83 27.11 36.24
N LEU A 16 -8.92 28.05 35.98
CA LEU A 16 -7.99 27.97 34.84
C LEU A 16 -7.09 26.73 34.91
N ALA A 17 -6.62 26.35 36.11
CA ALA A 17 -5.84 25.12 36.28
C ALA A 17 -6.65 23.86 35.95
N ARG A 18 -7.95 23.82 36.32
CA ARG A 18 -8.85 22.72 35.96
C ARG A 18 -9.13 22.68 34.46
N LEU A 19 -9.38 23.83 33.83
CA LEU A 19 -9.59 23.92 32.37
C LEU A 19 -8.33 23.53 31.59
N ALA A 20 -7.14 23.92 32.05
CA ALA A 20 -5.87 23.51 31.46
C ALA A 20 -5.68 21.98 31.54
N ALA A 21 -5.94 21.38 32.71
CA ALA A 21 -5.86 19.93 32.88
C ALA A 21 -6.89 19.18 32.01
N GLN A 22 -8.11 19.71 31.84
CA GLN A 22 -9.11 19.15 30.94
C GLN A 22 -8.71 19.30 29.47
N GLY A 23 -8.13 20.45 29.08
CA GLY A 23 -7.62 20.70 27.74
C GLY A 23 -6.50 19.73 27.38
N GLU A 24 -5.56 19.49 28.29
CA GLU A 24 -4.46 18.55 28.08
C GLU A 24 -4.97 17.11 27.92
N ARG A 25 -5.93 16.68 28.77
CA ARG A 25 -6.57 15.37 28.61
C ARG A 25 -7.25 15.21 27.25
N ARG A 26 -7.95 16.24 26.76
CA ARG A 26 -8.59 16.21 25.43
C ARG A 26 -7.57 16.14 24.30
N ARG A 27 -6.44 16.86 24.41
CA ARG A 27 -5.34 16.79 23.43
C ARG A 27 -4.72 15.41 23.38
N VAL A 28 -4.43 14.82 24.52
CA VAL A 28 -3.89 13.45 24.62
C VAL A 28 -4.89 12.44 24.03
N GLN A 29 -6.18 12.53 24.37
CA GLN A 29 -7.20 11.64 23.81
C GLN A 29 -7.33 11.79 22.29
N ALA A 30 -7.39 13.02 21.76
CA ALA A 30 -7.44 13.27 20.33
C ALA A 30 -6.19 12.76 19.60
N ALA A 31 -5.00 12.90 20.20
CA ALA A 31 -3.76 12.35 19.66
C ALA A 31 -3.80 10.81 19.59
N VAL A 32 -4.25 10.15 20.66
CA VAL A 32 -4.39 8.68 20.71
C VAL A 32 -5.41 8.18 19.68
N GLU A 33 -6.53 8.87 19.51
CA GLU A 33 -7.53 8.54 18.49
C GLU A 33 -7.01 8.73 17.08
N ALA A 34 -6.28 9.81 16.82
CA ALA A 34 -5.63 10.08 15.54
C ALA A 34 -4.56 9.02 15.21
N ASP A 35 -3.80 8.56 16.19
CA ASP A 35 -2.81 7.49 16.02
C ASP A 35 -3.48 6.15 15.72
N ARG A 36 -4.55 5.80 16.45
CA ARG A 36 -5.34 4.59 16.17
C ARG A 36 -5.96 4.62 14.77
N GLY A 37 -6.46 5.79 14.34
CA GLY A 37 -6.99 6.01 13.00
C GLY A 37 -5.94 5.78 11.91
N ARG A 38 -4.74 6.35 12.09
CA ARG A 38 -3.60 6.17 11.18
C ARG A 38 -3.16 4.72 11.10
N ASN A 39 -3.07 4.02 12.23
CA ASN A 39 -2.69 2.60 12.27
C ASN A 39 -3.70 1.70 11.54
N ARG A 40 -5.01 1.95 11.71
CA ARG A 40 -6.06 1.21 11.00
C ARG A 40 -6.05 1.48 9.50
N ALA A 41 -5.84 2.74 9.10
CA ALA A 41 -5.72 3.10 7.69
C ALA A 41 -4.47 2.44 7.07
N GLY A 42 -3.36 2.40 7.81
CA GLY A 42 -2.13 1.73 7.41
C GLY A 42 -2.31 0.23 7.15
N ASP A 43 -2.89 -0.50 8.11
CA ASP A 43 -3.19 -1.93 7.94
C ASP A 43 -4.11 -2.19 6.74
N ARG A 44 -5.14 -1.35 6.56
CA ARG A 44 -6.04 -1.43 5.40
C ARG A 44 -5.27 -1.24 4.09
N ASN A 45 -4.42 -0.23 3.99
CA ASN A 45 -3.66 0.07 2.78
C ASN A 45 -2.68 -1.06 2.45
N LEU A 46 -1.96 -1.56 3.45
CA LEU A 46 -1.06 -2.71 3.35
C LEU A 46 -1.79 -3.93 2.77
N ARG A 47 -2.94 -4.28 3.36
CA ARG A 47 -3.72 -5.44 2.92
C ARG A 47 -4.31 -5.28 1.53
N VAL A 48 -4.72 -4.07 1.15
CA VAL A 48 -5.22 -3.78 -0.21
C VAL A 48 -4.09 -3.83 -1.23
N ALA A 49 -2.90 -3.35 -0.88
CA ALA A 49 -1.72 -3.41 -1.75
C ALA A 49 -1.32 -4.87 -2.04
N ILE A 50 -1.14 -5.67 -0.98
CA ILE A 50 -0.78 -7.09 -1.08
C ILE A 50 -1.88 -7.89 -1.80
N GLY A 51 -3.15 -7.64 -1.47
CA GLY A 51 -4.25 -8.39 -2.06
C GLY A 51 -4.50 -8.04 -3.53
N GLY A 52 -4.07 -6.86 -3.99
CA GLY A 52 -4.03 -6.53 -5.41
C GLY A 52 -2.95 -7.32 -6.18
N PHE A 53 -1.82 -7.62 -5.54
CA PHE A 53 -0.70 -8.35 -6.13
C PHE A 53 -0.85 -9.87 -6.07
N ARG A 54 -1.04 -10.44 -4.86
CA ARG A 54 -1.18 -11.90 -4.67
C ARG A 54 -2.61 -12.41 -4.91
N GLY A 55 -3.55 -11.49 -5.13
CA GLY A 55 -4.97 -11.77 -5.23
C GLY A 55 -5.67 -11.82 -3.88
N SER A 56 -6.97 -11.55 -3.89
CA SER A 56 -7.82 -11.59 -2.70
C SER A 56 -8.71 -12.84 -2.73
N THR A 57 -8.71 -13.62 -1.64
CA THR A 57 -9.61 -14.78 -1.47
C THR A 57 -11.06 -14.36 -1.65
N LEU A 58 -11.45 -13.23 -1.07
CA LEU A 58 -12.81 -12.69 -1.20
C LEU A 58 -13.16 -12.39 -2.66
N LYS A 59 -12.25 -11.77 -3.43
CA LYS A 59 -12.49 -11.53 -4.87
C LYS A 59 -12.58 -12.82 -5.68
N ARG A 60 -11.82 -13.86 -5.33
CA ARG A 60 -11.91 -15.17 -6.01
C ARG A 60 -13.25 -15.85 -5.72
N VAL A 61 -13.69 -15.84 -4.46
CA VAL A 61 -15.00 -16.37 -4.07
C VAL A 61 -16.12 -15.60 -4.77
N LEU A 62 -16.08 -14.27 -4.74
CA LEU A 62 -17.07 -13.42 -5.43
C LEU A 62 -17.08 -13.65 -6.94
N LEU A 63 -15.91 -13.84 -7.57
CA LEU A 63 -15.84 -14.20 -8.99
C LEU A 63 -16.54 -15.55 -9.25
N GLY A 64 -16.32 -16.54 -8.38
CA GLY A 64 -17.04 -17.82 -8.44
C GLY A 64 -18.55 -17.65 -8.34
N VAL A 65 -19.03 -16.77 -7.44
CA VAL A 65 -20.46 -16.45 -7.32
C VAL A 65 -20.99 -15.75 -8.57
N VAL A 66 -20.24 -14.81 -9.17
CA VAL A 66 -20.62 -14.17 -10.44
C VAL A 66 -20.76 -15.20 -11.56
N ILE A 67 -19.79 -16.11 -11.69
CA ILE A 67 -19.83 -17.17 -12.70
C ILE A 67 -21.02 -18.10 -12.44
N ALA A 68 -21.24 -18.54 -11.20
CA ALA A 68 -22.36 -19.41 -10.84
C ALA A 68 -23.71 -18.73 -11.11
N ALA A 69 -23.85 -17.43 -10.77
CA ALA A 69 -25.05 -16.65 -11.04
C ALA A 69 -25.31 -16.52 -12.55
N ALA A 70 -24.27 -16.26 -13.35
CA ALA A 70 -24.38 -16.18 -14.80
C ALA A 70 -24.80 -17.52 -15.41
N VAL A 71 -24.16 -18.62 -15.01
CA VAL A 71 -24.50 -19.98 -15.49
C VAL A 71 -25.93 -20.36 -15.10
N THR A 72 -26.33 -20.11 -13.85
CA THR A 72 -27.69 -20.39 -13.37
C THR A 72 -28.72 -19.53 -14.11
N GLY A 73 -28.39 -18.26 -14.36
CA GLY A 73 -29.23 -17.36 -15.14
C GLY A 73 -29.45 -17.83 -16.57
N VAL A 74 -28.38 -18.24 -17.26
CA VAL A 74 -28.48 -18.82 -18.61
C VAL A 74 -29.31 -20.11 -18.59
N ALA A 75 -29.07 -21.01 -17.65
CA ALA A 75 -29.83 -22.25 -17.52
C ALA A 75 -31.33 -21.98 -17.31
N ALA A 76 -31.69 -21.06 -16.41
CA ALA A 76 -33.07 -20.66 -16.16
C ALA A 76 -33.75 -20.10 -17.42
N VAL A 77 -33.04 -19.27 -18.20
CA VAL A 77 -33.56 -18.71 -19.46
C VAL A 77 -33.77 -19.78 -20.54
N VAL A 78 -32.89 -20.79 -20.59
CA VAL A 78 -33.01 -21.92 -21.53
C VAL A 78 -34.16 -22.85 -21.15
N MET A 79 -34.34 -23.11 -19.85
CA MET A 79 -35.40 -23.99 -19.33
C MET A 79 -36.79 -23.34 -19.29
N THR A 80 -36.88 -22.01 -19.40
CA THR A 80 -38.18 -21.31 -19.40
C THR A 80 -38.82 -21.38 -20.79
N GLU A 81 -40.04 -21.90 -20.86
CA GLU A 81 -40.84 -21.96 -22.09
C GLU A 81 -41.03 -20.57 -22.71
N LYS A 82 -41.20 -20.52 -24.05
CA LYS A 82 -41.44 -19.27 -24.76
C LYS A 82 -42.82 -18.72 -24.36
N GLY A 83 -42.83 -17.75 -23.45
CA GLY A 83 -44.04 -17.08 -22.98
C GLY A 83 -43.75 -15.75 -22.27
N PRO A 84 -44.79 -15.00 -21.86
CA PRO A 84 -44.63 -13.68 -21.22
C PRO A 84 -43.81 -13.71 -19.92
N SER A 85 -43.72 -14.86 -19.24
CA SER A 85 -42.86 -15.08 -18.06
C SER A 85 -41.36 -15.08 -18.37
N ARG A 86 -40.95 -15.41 -19.61
CA ARG A 86 -39.54 -15.50 -20.00
C ARG A 86 -38.82 -14.16 -19.92
N GLY A 87 -39.50 -13.07 -20.25
CA GLY A 87 -38.95 -11.72 -20.12
C GLY A 87 -38.58 -11.38 -18.67
N GLY A 88 -39.45 -11.74 -17.72
CA GLY A 88 -39.21 -11.56 -16.28
C GLY A 88 -38.02 -12.38 -15.78
N VAL A 89 -37.90 -13.64 -16.21
CA VAL A 89 -36.77 -14.52 -15.84
C VAL A 89 -35.44 -13.98 -16.38
N VAL A 90 -35.41 -13.54 -17.65
CA VAL A 90 -34.21 -12.92 -18.24
C VAL A 90 -33.82 -11.66 -17.47
N ALA A 91 -34.78 -10.78 -17.17
CA ALA A 91 -34.53 -9.54 -16.45
C ALA A 91 -34.00 -9.80 -15.03
N MET A 92 -34.58 -10.76 -14.29
CA MET A 92 -34.09 -11.15 -12.97
C MET A 92 -32.69 -11.77 -13.02
N ALA A 93 -32.44 -12.70 -13.95
CA ALA A 93 -31.14 -13.35 -14.11
C ALA A 93 -30.04 -12.34 -14.44
N PHE A 94 -30.33 -11.42 -15.36
CA PHE A 94 -29.41 -10.32 -15.71
C PHE A 94 -29.18 -9.40 -14.51
N GLY A 95 -30.26 -8.97 -13.83
CA GLY A 95 -30.18 -8.10 -12.65
C GLY A 95 -29.32 -8.71 -11.53
N ALA A 96 -29.57 -9.96 -11.17
CA ALA A 96 -28.81 -10.67 -10.14
C ALA A 96 -27.33 -10.83 -10.51
N THR A 97 -27.04 -11.20 -11.76
CA THR A 97 -25.67 -11.34 -12.26
C THR A 97 -24.95 -9.99 -12.24
N MET A 98 -25.63 -8.93 -12.69
CA MET A 98 -25.05 -7.59 -12.75
C MET A 98 -24.83 -6.99 -11.36
N CYS A 99 -25.76 -7.16 -10.42
CA CYS A 99 -25.56 -6.78 -9.02
C CYS A 99 -24.34 -7.48 -8.40
N THR A 100 -24.21 -8.79 -8.62
CA THR A 100 -23.06 -9.57 -8.11
C THR A 100 -21.74 -9.12 -8.76
N PHE A 101 -21.76 -8.85 -10.06
CA PHE A 101 -20.61 -8.33 -10.79
C PHE A 101 -20.19 -6.95 -10.28
N MET A 102 -21.13 -6.04 -10.06
CA MET A 102 -20.86 -4.73 -9.46
C MET A 102 -20.22 -4.87 -8.08
N LEU A 103 -20.75 -5.74 -7.21
CA LEU A 103 -20.13 -6.02 -5.91
C LEU A 103 -18.68 -6.51 -6.08
N TRP A 104 -18.41 -7.42 -7.00
CA TRP A 104 -17.06 -7.91 -7.28
C TRP A 104 -16.08 -6.82 -7.76
N VAL A 105 -16.55 -5.90 -8.60
CA VAL A 105 -15.75 -4.76 -9.09
C VAL A 105 -15.37 -3.82 -7.94
N PHE A 106 -16.34 -3.42 -7.12
CA PHE A 106 -16.16 -2.38 -6.10
C PHE A 106 -15.55 -2.89 -4.78
N VAL A 107 -15.68 -4.17 -4.45
CA VAL A 107 -15.04 -4.74 -3.26
C VAL A 107 -13.51 -4.56 -3.36
N PRO A 108 -12.84 -4.00 -2.33
CA PRO A 108 -11.38 -3.86 -2.36
C PRO A 108 -10.70 -5.24 -2.31
N PRO A 109 -9.58 -5.44 -3.01
CA PRO A 109 -8.86 -6.69 -2.98
C PRO A 109 -8.08 -6.82 -1.66
N PHE A 110 -8.75 -7.21 -0.58
CA PHE A 110 -8.11 -7.39 0.72
C PHE A 110 -7.30 -8.69 0.78
N ALA A 111 -6.04 -8.59 1.19
CA ALA A 111 -5.21 -9.71 1.57
C ALA A 111 -5.71 -10.35 2.88
N SER A 112 -5.59 -11.68 2.96
CA SER A 112 -5.77 -12.41 4.22
C SER A 112 -4.56 -12.19 5.14
N ARG A 113 -4.69 -12.45 6.45
CA ARG A 113 -3.55 -12.41 7.38
C ARG A 113 -2.43 -13.38 6.97
N ALA A 114 -2.80 -14.55 6.43
CA ALA A 114 -1.82 -15.52 5.92
C ALA A 114 -1.05 -14.99 4.70
N THR A 115 -1.69 -14.18 3.86
CA THR A 115 -1.03 -13.55 2.71
C THR A 115 -0.07 -12.46 3.17
N VAL A 116 -0.45 -11.67 4.18
CA VAL A 116 0.45 -10.66 4.79
C VAL A 116 1.65 -11.35 5.43
N SER A 117 1.45 -12.42 6.21
CA SER A 117 2.56 -13.15 6.83
C SER A 117 3.46 -13.86 5.81
N ALA A 118 2.93 -14.23 4.64
CA ALA A 118 3.73 -14.75 3.54
C ALA A 118 4.59 -13.66 2.88
N GLU A 119 4.11 -12.42 2.87
CA GLU A 119 4.86 -11.26 2.42
C GLU A 119 5.96 -10.90 3.42
N GLU A 120 5.65 -10.86 4.72
CA GLU A 120 6.65 -10.66 5.79
C GLU A 120 7.76 -11.72 5.76
N ARG A 121 7.38 -12.99 5.55
CA ARG A 121 8.36 -14.08 5.38
C ARG A 121 9.23 -13.90 4.15
N TRP A 122 8.65 -13.43 3.04
CA TRP A 122 9.42 -13.13 1.83
C TRP A 122 10.41 -11.97 2.08
N VAL A 123 10.02 -10.92 2.80
CA VAL A 123 10.94 -9.83 3.21
C VAL A 123 12.09 -10.38 4.07
N GLY A 124 11.77 -11.25 5.03
CA GLY A 124 12.77 -11.86 5.91
C GLY A 124 13.66 -12.90 5.25
N SER A 125 13.29 -13.45 4.10
CA SER A 125 14.08 -14.47 3.39
C SER A 125 15.11 -13.90 2.40
N GLN A 126 15.18 -12.58 2.25
CA GLN A 126 16.12 -11.97 1.32
C GLN A 126 17.57 -12.11 1.81
N PRO A 127 18.57 -12.18 0.90
CA PRO A 127 19.98 -12.34 1.27
C PRO A 127 20.59 -11.09 1.93
N PHE A 128 19.87 -9.98 1.92
CA PHE A 128 20.19 -8.72 2.59
C PHE A 128 18.99 -8.23 3.40
N ARG A 129 19.22 -7.33 4.35
CA ARG A 129 18.13 -6.80 5.17
C ARG A 129 17.28 -5.82 4.36
N LEU A 130 16.02 -6.16 4.10
CA LEU A 130 15.06 -5.28 3.41
C LEU A 130 14.19 -4.54 4.44
N VAL A 131 14.30 -3.22 4.49
CA VAL A 131 13.63 -2.36 5.49
C VAL A 131 12.72 -1.34 4.81
N GLY A 132 11.62 -0.93 5.44
CA GLY A 132 10.75 0.15 4.95
C GLY A 132 9.72 -0.28 3.91
N TYR A 133 9.85 -1.48 3.33
CA TYR A 133 8.95 -1.96 2.28
C TYR A 133 7.49 -2.07 2.75
N LEU A 134 7.23 -2.73 3.89
CA LEU A 134 5.87 -2.93 4.39
C LEU A 134 5.26 -1.60 4.87
N GLU A 135 6.09 -0.73 5.43
CA GLU A 135 5.72 0.62 5.85
C GLU A 135 5.25 1.44 4.65
N VAL A 136 5.99 1.39 3.54
CA VAL A 136 5.61 2.06 2.28
C VAL A 136 4.27 1.54 1.75
N LEU A 137 4.00 0.24 1.85
CA LEU A 137 2.71 -0.32 1.45
C LEU A 137 1.54 0.20 2.31
N ALA A 138 1.79 0.48 3.59
CA ALA A 138 0.81 1.03 4.53
C ALA A 138 0.55 2.54 4.31
N LEU A 139 1.42 3.26 3.62
CA LEU A 139 1.24 4.68 3.35
C LEU A 139 -0.03 4.97 2.54
N THR A 140 -0.58 6.17 2.73
CA THR A 140 -1.75 6.65 1.97
C THR A 140 -1.47 6.56 0.46
N PRO A 141 -2.32 5.90 -0.33
CA PRO A 141 -2.08 5.74 -1.75
C PRO A 141 -2.20 7.08 -2.47
N LEU A 142 -1.23 7.36 -3.34
CA LEU A 142 -1.16 8.56 -4.17
C LEU A 142 -1.36 8.21 -5.65
N PHE A 143 -1.69 9.20 -6.47
CA PHE A 143 -1.82 9.05 -7.93
C PHE A 143 -0.51 8.56 -8.56
N GLN A 144 0.60 9.15 -8.14
CA GLN A 144 1.95 8.74 -8.49
C GLN A 144 2.79 8.69 -7.22
N ARG A 145 3.51 7.58 -7.05
CA ARG A 145 4.49 7.39 -5.97
C ARG A 145 5.73 6.77 -6.58
N SER A 146 6.85 7.44 -6.40
CA SER A 146 8.18 6.88 -6.63
C SER A 146 8.70 6.26 -5.34
N LEU A 147 9.53 5.23 -5.49
CA LEU A 147 10.23 4.59 -4.39
C LEU A 147 11.69 5.01 -4.42
N THR A 148 12.25 5.26 -3.26
CA THR A 148 13.70 5.45 -3.11
C THR A 148 14.27 4.20 -2.47
N PHE A 149 15.17 3.53 -3.19
CA PHE A 149 15.95 2.42 -2.70
C PHE A 149 17.32 2.94 -2.28
N ARG A 150 17.68 2.79 -1.01
CA ARG A 150 19.06 3.05 -0.54
C ARG A 150 19.71 1.72 -0.22
N LEU A 151 20.81 1.45 -0.91
CA LEU A 151 21.61 0.25 -0.77
C LEU A 151 22.80 0.59 0.10
N GLN A 152 23.15 -0.30 1.01
CA GLN A 152 24.39 -0.24 1.80
C GLN A 152 25.24 -1.45 1.45
N TRP A 153 26.47 -1.22 0.99
CA TRP A 153 27.40 -2.28 0.66
C TRP A 153 27.95 -2.93 1.93
N GLN A 154 28.45 -4.16 1.81
CA GLN A 154 29.20 -4.78 2.89
C GLN A 154 30.57 -4.09 3.04
N PRO A 155 31.02 -3.79 4.27
CA PRO A 155 32.34 -3.20 4.49
C PRO A 155 33.45 -4.04 3.84
N GLY A 156 34.32 -3.39 3.07
CA GLY A 156 35.41 -4.06 2.34
C GLY A 156 34.98 -4.77 1.04
N GLY A 157 33.70 -4.72 0.68
CA GLY A 157 33.22 -5.13 -0.64
C GLY A 157 33.63 -4.14 -1.72
N ARG A 158 33.81 -4.61 -2.95
CA ARG A 158 34.03 -3.73 -4.10
C ARG A 158 32.69 -3.13 -4.54
N PRO A 159 32.51 -1.80 -4.51
CA PRO A 159 31.28 -1.18 -4.99
C PRO A 159 31.14 -1.43 -6.51
N PRO A 160 29.92 -1.66 -7.02
CA PRO A 160 29.68 -1.70 -8.46
C PRO A 160 29.87 -0.33 -9.09
N ASP A 161 30.22 -0.31 -10.37
CA ASP A 161 30.30 0.94 -11.13
C ASP A 161 28.90 1.54 -11.31
N TYR A 162 28.83 2.88 -11.31
CA TYR A 162 27.59 3.61 -11.53
C TYR A 162 26.86 3.18 -12.81
N SER A 163 27.59 2.97 -13.90
CA SER A 163 27.05 2.56 -15.19
C SER A 163 26.37 1.19 -15.15
N LEU A 164 26.92 0.25 -14.36
CA LEU A 164 26.33 -1.07 -14.13
C LEU A 164 24.98 -0.94 -13.43
N ILE A 165 24.93 -0.21 -12.30
CA ILE A 165 23.68 0.00 -11.56
C ILE A 165 22.66 0.69 -12.45
N HIS A 166 23.05 1.78 -13.12
CA HIS A 166 22.17 2.56 -13.97
C HIS A 166 21.60 1.73 -15.12
N GLY A 167 22.44 0.94 -15.80
CA GLY A 167 22.00 0.04 -16.87
C GLY A 167 21.09 -1.08 -16.39
N ALA A 168 21.45 -1.72 -15.27
CA ALA A 168 20.70 -2.85 -14.73
C ALA A 168 19.31 -2.44 -14.22
N ILE A 169 19.22 -1.31 -13.48
CA ILE A 169 17.91 -0.83 -13.02
C ILE A 169 17.07 -0.34 -14.18
N GLY A 170 17.66 0.32 -15.18
CA GLY A 170 16.94 0.81 -16.37
C GLY A 170 16.25 -0.29 -17.17
N ALA A 171 16.78 -1.53 -17.14
CA ALA A 171 16.15 -2.68 -17.77
C ALA A 171 14.87 -3.15 -17.07
N ILE A 172 14.69 -2.82 -15.78
CA ILE A 172 13.52 -3.18 -14.98
C ILE A 172 12.55 -1.99 -14.87
N ASP A 173 13.10 -0.81 -14.63
CA ASP A 173 12.41 0.46 -14.51
C ASP A 173 13.11 1.52 -15.37
N PRO A 174 12.66 1.72 -16.62
CA PRO A 174 13.21 2.74 -17.50
C PRO A 174 13.09 4.17 -16.97
N GLY A 175 12.19 4.41 -16.00
CA GLY A 175 12.01 5.69 -15.35
C GLY A 175 12.90 5.92 -14.13
N ALA A 176 13.65 4.88 -13.68
CA ALA A 176 14.51 4.98 -12.52
C ALA A 176 15.73 5.88 -12.77
N ARG A 177 16.19 6.51 -11.70
CA ARG A 177 17.38 7.38 -11.68
C ARG A 177 18.28 7.01 -10.53
N VAL A 178 19.56 6.80 -10.82
CA VAL A 178 20.59 6.64 -9.79
C VAL A 178 21.03 8.03 -9.34
N ARG A 179 20.83 8.35 -8.07
CA ARG A 179 21.18 9.66 -7.48
C ARG A 179 22.61 9.71 -6.99
N SER A 180 23.06 8.62 -6.38
CA SER A 180 24.43 8.46 -5.90
C SER A 180 24.83 7.00 -5.98
N CYS A 181 26.13 6.78 -6.18
CA CYS A 181 26.78 5.49 -6.06
C CYS A 181 28.20 5.78 -5.57
N ASP A 182 28.50 5.33 -4.36
CA ASP A 182 29.78 5.53 -3.71
C ASP A 182 30.27 4.21 -3.08
N GLU A 183 31.39 4.27 -2.36
CA GLU A 183 32.00 3.12 -1.70
C GLU A 183 31.15 2.54 -0.56
N THR A 184 30.19 3.32 -0.04
CA THR A 184 29.34 2.92 1.10
C THR A 184 27.96 2.43 0.67
N GLY A 185 27.46 2.91 -0.46
CA GLY A 185 26.12 2.58 -0.92
C GLY A 185 25.74 3.16 -2.27
N ALA A 186 24.46 3.00 -2.61
CA ALA A 186 23.85 3.64 -3.75
C ALA A 186 22.42 4.08 -3.43
N THR A 187 21.99 5.20 -4.00
CA THR A 187 20.60 5.66 -3.90
C THR A 187 19.97 5.66 -5.28
N ILE A 188 18.85 4.95 -5.40
CA ILE A 188 18.10 4.78 -6.63
C ILE A 188 16.69 5.28 -6.39
N VAL A 189 16.19 6.16 -7.25
CA VAL A 189 14.81 6.65 -7.21
C VAL A 189 14.07 6.06 -8.40
N SER A 190 13.02 5.29 -8.16
CA SER A 190 12.20 4.68 -9.20
C SER A 190 11.41 5.72 -9.99
N GLY A 191 10.96 5.34 -11.17
CA GLY A 191 9.87 6.03 -11.85
C GLY A 191 8.58 5.99 -11.03
N PRO A 192 7.51 6.69 -11.45
CA PRO A 192 6.23 6.64 -10.77
C PRO A 192 5.60 5.24 -10.90
N VAL A 193 5.46 4.53 -9.77
CA VAL A 193 4.99 3.14 -9.72
C VAL A 193 3.53 3.01 -9.30
N SER A 194 3.04 3.84 -8.36
CA SER A 194 1.63 3.76 -7.96
C SER A 194 0.71 4.16 -9.12
N GLY A 195 -0.46 3.52 -9.17
CA GLY A 195 -1.36 3.62 -10.31
C GLY A 195 -2.78 3.98 -9.92
N HIS A 196 -3.42 4.80 -10.75
CA HIS A 196 -4.86 4.98 -10.81
C HIS A 196 -5.53 3.63 -11.12
N THR A 197 -6.58 3.27 -10.37
CA THR A 197 -7.26 1.97 -10.54
C THR A 197 -8.27 1.93 -11.70
N GLY A 198 -8.54 3.09 -12.31
CA GLY A 198 -9.59 3.27 -13.31
C GLY A 198 -10.97 3.54 -12.69
N ILE A 199 -11.08 3.45 -11.37
CA ILE A 199 -12.35 3.53 -10.64
C ILE A 199 -12.41 4.84 -9.87
N SER A 200 -13.55 5.53 -9.93
CA SER A 200 -13.87 6.69 -9.11
C SER A 200 -14.99 6.36 -8.11
N SER A 201 -14.89 6.87 -6.89
CA SER A 201 -15.96 6.85 -5.89
C SER A 201 -16.36 8.30 -5.60
N ASN A 202 -17.64 8.65 -5.77
CA ASN A 202 -18.12 10.04 -5.61
C ASN A 202 -17.31 11.07 -6.40
N ARG A 203 -16.96 10.77 -7.66
CA ARG A 203 -16.09 11.59 -8.54
C ARG A 203 -14.65 11.77 -8.05
N VAL A 204 -14.24 11.10 -6.97
CA VAL A 204 -12.86 11.05 -6.49
C VAL A 204 -12.20 9.76 -7.00
N PRO A 205 -11.08 9.85 -7.74
CA PRO A 205 -10.32 8.68 -8.13
C PRO A 205 -9.89 7.80 -6.96
N VAL A 206 -10.02 6.49 -7.10
CA VAL A 206 -9.54 5.53 -6.11
C VAL A 206 -8.09 5.15 -6.45
N TYR A 207 -7.16 5.63 -5.61
CA TYR A 207 -5.75 5.26 -5.70
C TYR A 207 -5.44 4.02 -4.85
N ARG A 208 -4.50 3.19 -5.30
CA ARG A 208 -4.06 1.99 -4.56
C ARG A 208 -2.57 1.73 -4.78
N ASN A 209 -1.89 1.31 -3.73
CA ASN A 209 -0.48 0.88 -3.76
C ASN A 209 -0.26 -0.52 -4.39
N HIS A 210 -1.26 -1.11 -5.04
CA HIS A 210 -1.25 -2.47 -5.57
C HIS A 210 -0.14 -2.80 -6.59
N ARG A 211 0.44 -1.78 -7.23
CA ARG A 211 1.59 -1.95 -8.16
C ARG A 211 2.93 -1.97 -7.45
N LEU A 212 3.02 -1.41 -6.24
CA LEU A 212 4.28 -1.33 -5.50
C LEU A 212 4.84 -2.72 -5.18
N PRO A 213 4.06 -3.72 -4.71
CA PRO A 213 4.60 -5.05 -4.46
C PRO A 213 5.23 -5.69 -5.69
N ALA A 214 4.54 -5.68 -6.84
CA ALA A 214 5.05 -6.27 -8.07
C ALA A 214 6.37 -5.61 -8.53
N HIS A 215 6.46 -4.29 -8.40
CA HIS A 215 7.66 -3.54 -8.75
C HIS A 215 8.82 -3.84 -7.80
N VAL A 216 8.59 -3.82 -6.48
CA VAL A 216 9.64 -4.13 -5.50
C VAL A 216 10.13 -5.57 -5.66
N HIS A 217 9.23 -6.53 -5.90
CA HIS A 217 9.61 -7.92 -6.20
C HIS A 217 10.50 -7.97 -7.45
N ALA A 218 10.12 -7.29 -8.54
CA ALA A 218 10.93 -7.26 -9.75
C ALA A 218 12.32 -6.64 -9.51
N VAL A 219 12.42 -5.53 -8.77
CA VAL A 219 13.70 -4.90 -8.43
C VAL A 219 14.55 -5.82 -7.55
N VAL A 220 13.95 -6.44 -6.53
CA VAL A 220 14.66 -7.35 -5.62
C VAL A 220 15.16 -8.59 -6.36
N GLU A 221 14.27 -9.31 -7.03
CA GLU A 221 14.57 -10.62 -7.60
C GLU A 221 15.44 -10.53 -8.86
N LYS A 222 15.22 -9.51 -9.71
CA LYS A 222 15.90 -9.39 -11.00
C LYS A 222 17.14 -8.50 -10.96
N PHE A 223 17.26 -7.62 -9.96
CA PHE A 223 18.41 -6.72 -9.84
C PHE A 223 19.18 -6.90 -8.54
N LEU A 224 18.55 -6.70 -7.38
CA LEU A 224 19.28 -6.67 -6.10
C LEU A 224 19.86 -8.04 -5.71
N VAL A 225 19.12 -9.13 -5.93
CA VAL A 225 19.60 -10.49 -5.63
C VAL A 225 20.77 -10.87 -6.54
N PRO A 226 20.70 -10.69 -7.88
CA PRO A 226 21.88 -10.86 -8.74
C PRO A 226 23.05 -9.94 -8.36
N LEU A 227 22.78 -8.68 -8.05
CA LEU A 227 23.80 -7.72 -7.65
C LEU A 227 24.51 -8.15 -6.36
N HIS A 228 23.76 -8.62 -5.36
CA HIS A 228 24.30 -9.11 -4.09
C HIS A 228 25.32 -10.25 -4.26
N ARG A 229 25.18 -11.07 -5.32
CA ARG A 229 26.11 -12.19 -5.57
C ARG A 229 27.51 -11.73 -5.96
N SER A 230 27.63 -10.58 -6.64
CA SER A 230 28.92 -10.02 -7.06
C SER A 230 29.38 -8.84 -6.21
N HIS A 231 28.43 -8.10 -5.62
CA HIS A 231 28.64 -6.95 -4.77
C HIS A 231 27.78 -7.11 -3.50
N PRO A 232 28.31 -7.74 -2.44
CA PRO A 232 27.53 -8.01 -1.23
C PRO A 232 26.88 -6.76 -0.65
N ILE A 233 25.58 -6.87 -0.40
CA ILE A 233 24.72 -5.81 0.16
C ILE A 233 24.38 -6.18 1.59
N THR A 234 24.53 -5.23 2.52
CA THR A 234 24.15 -5.40 3.93
C THR A 234 22.67 -5.11 4.12
N GLU A 235 22.22 -3.96 3.63
CA GLU A 235 20.86 -3.44 3.85
C GLU A 235 20.34 -2.73 2.60
N VAL A 236 19.04 -2.87 2.37
CA VAL A 236 18.28 -2.10 1.38
C VAL A 236 17.11 -1.45 2.10
N SER A 237 17.10 -0.12 2.18
CA SER A 237 15.94 0.63 2.67
C SER A 237 15.06 1.05 1.49
N VAL A 238 13.74 0.92 1.67
CA VAL A 238 12.72 1.35 0.73
C VAL A 238 11.92 2.48 1.37
N GLU A 239 11.94 3.63 0.72
CA GLU A 239 11.22 4.84 1.13
C GLU A 239 10.26 5.24 0.01
N GLY A 240 9.17 5.98 0.32
CA GLY A 240 8.18 6.34 -0.69
C GLY A 240 7.36 7.56 -0.38
#